data_AF-A0A376TGU1-F1
#
_entry.id   AF-A0A376TGU1-F1
#
_cell.length_a   1.000
_cell.length_b   1.000
_cell.length_c   1.000
_cell.angle_alpha   90.00
_cell.angle_beta   90.00
_cell.angle_gamma   90.00
#
_symmetry.space_group_name_H-M   'P 1'
#
loop_
_entity.id
_entity.type
_entity.pdbx_description
1 polymer ?
#
loop_
_entity_poly.entity_id
_entity_poly.type
_entity_poly.pdbx_seq_one_letter_code
_entity_poly.pdbx_strand_id
1 'polypeptide(L)'
;MLPVCASKRRKLGIRKLEGNEKGGGVIEFAEKNHVNPAWLIGLLQKQPQHYRLDGPTRLKFIQDLSERKTRIEWVRQFMRELEENAIA
;
A
#
# COMPACT_ATOMS: atom_id res chain seq x y z
N MET A 1 1.29 15.14 -6.10
CA MET A 1 1.55 13.73 -6.45
C MET A 1 2.92 13.65 -7.09
N LEU A 2 3.86 12.85 -6.56
CA LEU A 2 5.24 12.80 -7.08
C LEU A 2 5.29 12.00 -8.39
N PRO A 3 5.97 12.50 -9.44
CA PRO A 3 5.95 11.90 -10.78
C PRO A 3 6.59 10.51 -10.86
N VAL A 4 7.52 10.17 -9.95
CA VAL A 4 8.18 8.86 -9.94
C VAL A 4 7.26 7.70 -9.53
N CYS A 5 6.18 7.99 -8.80
CA CYS A 5 5.25 6.96 -8.31
C CYS A 5 4.10 6.66 -9.30
N ALA A 6 4.01 7.37 -10.43
CA ALA A 6 2.92 7.18 -11.40
C ALA A 6 3.14 5.93 -12.27
N SER A 7 4.36 5.71 -12.77
CA SER A 7 4.69 4.57 -13.63
C SER A 7 4.62 3.23 -12.91
N LYS A 8 5.02 3.19 -11.63
CA LYS A 8 4.99 1.97 -10.80
C LYS A 8 3.57 1.55 -10.40
N ARG A 9 2.67 2.50 -10.12
CA ARG A 9 1.26 2.21 -9.78
C ARG A 9 0.51 1.48 -10.90
N ARG A 10 0.75 1.85 -12.16
CA ARG A 10 0.10 1.18 -13.31
C ARG A 10 0.53 -0.27 -13.48
N LYS A 11 1.79 -0.59 -13.16
CA LYS A 11 2.28 -1.99 -13.19
C LYS A 11 1.69 -2.82 -12.05
N LEU A 12 1.59 -2.24 -10.86
CA LEU A 12 1.05 -2.94 -9.68
C LEU A 12 -0.48 -2.99 -9.60
N GLY A 13 -1.18 -2.16 -10.38
CA GLY A 13 -2.64 -2.09 -10.35
C GLY A 13 -3.18 -1.38 -9.11
N ILE A 14 -2.54 -0.31 -8.62
CA ILE A 14 -3.03 0.44 -7.46
C ILE A 14 -3.94 1.58 -7.94
N ARG A 15 -5.22 1.51 -7.56
CA ARG A 15 -6.27 2.47 -7.92
C ARG A 15 -6.23 3.72 -7.05
N LYS A 16 -6.11 3.56 -5.74
CA LYS A 16 -6.21 4.67 -4.79
C LYS A 16 -5.22 4.49 -3.64
N LEU A 17 -4.69 5.62 -3.18
CA LEU A 17 -3.87 5.70 -1.98
C LEU A 17 -4.30 6.98 -1.24
N GLU A 18 -5.00 6.80 -0.14
CA GLU A 18 -5.44 7.88 0.75
C GLU A 18 -4.71 7.75 2.07
N GLY A 19 -4.12 8.84 2.56
CA GLY A 19 -3.64 8.96 3.93
C GLY A 19 -4.47 10.02 4.64
N ASN A 20 -5.06 9.66 5.77
CA ASN A 20 -5.75 10.58 6.67
C ASN A 20 -4.75 11.28 7.60
N GLU A 21 -5.20 12.39 8.19
CA GLU A 21 -4.41 13.22 9.12
C GLU A 21 -4.23 12.57 10.49
N LYS A 22 -4.95 11.47 10.78
CA LYS A 22 -4.89 10.71 12.04
C LYS A 22 -3.92 9.54 12.00
N GLY A 23 -3.02 9.49 11.02
CA GLY A 23 -2.03 8.40 10.93
C GLY A 23 -2.63 7.08 10.47
N GLY A 24 -3.56 7.10 9.52
CA GLY A 24 -4.04 5.89 8.87
C GLY A 24 -4.40 6.17 7.42
N GLY A 25 -4.53 5.13 6.61
CA GLY A 25 -4.86 5.29 5.21
C GLY A 25 -5.35 4.02 4.55
N VAL A 26 -5.76 4.15 3.30
CA VAL A 26 -6.32 3.06 2.50
C VAL A 26 -5.59 2.98 1.18
N ILE A 27 -5.19 1.77 0.83
CA ILE A 27 -4.69 1.39 -0.49
C ILE A 27 -5.78 0.56 -1.14
N GLU A 28 -6.31 1.04 -2.26
CA GLU A 28 -7.23 0.29 -3.08
C GLU A 28 -6.49 -0.26 -4.30
N PHE A 29 -6.49 -1.58 -4.42
CA PHE A 29 -5.99 -2.31 -5.57
C PHE A 29 -7.09 -2.47 -6.63
N ALA A 30 -6.70 -2.54 -7.89
CA ALA A 30 -7.57 -2.93 -9.00
C ALA A 30 -7.90 -4.42 -8.90
N GLU A 31 -9.02 -4.85 -9.47
CA GLU A 31 -9.40 -6.27 -9.53
C GLU A 31 -8.35 -7.12 -10.25
N LYS A 32 -7.73 -6.56 -11.30
CA LYS A 32 -6.51 -7.09 -11.90
C LYS A 32 -5.31 -6.34 -11.34
N ASN A 33 -4.72 -6.89 -10.29
CA ASN A 33 -3.48 -6.41 -9.70
C ASN A 33 -2.46 -7.56 -9.64
N HIS A 34 -1.18 -7.21 -9.55
CA HIS A 34 -0.06 -8.16 -9.51
C HIS A 34 0.46 -8.38 -8.08
N VAL A 35 -0.34 -8.02 -7.07
CA VAL A 35 0.05 -8.16 -5.67
C VAL A 35 0.02 -9.63 -5.30
N ASN A 36 1.08 -10.11 -4.66
CA ASN A 36 1.13 -11.47 -4.16
C ASN A 36 0.21 -11.64 -2.93
N PRO A 37 -0.84 -12.45 -3.02
CA PRO A 37 -1.77 -12.65 -1.92
C PRO A 37 -1.12 -13.35 -0.73
N ALA A 38 -0.16 -14.25 -0.95
CA ALA A 38 0.57 -14.91 0.14
C ALA A 38 1.44 -13.93 0.92
N TRP A 39 2.11 -13.01 0.22
CA TRP A 39 2.87 -11.94 0.86
C TRP A 39 1.96 -10.99 1.64
N LEU A 40 0.82 -10.60 1.06
CA LEU A 40 -0.15 -9.71 1.70
C LEU A 40 -0.73 -10.33 2.98
N ILE A 41 -1.10 -11.61 2.94
CA ILE A 41 -1.55 -12.35 4.13
C ILE A 41 -0.43 -12.41 5.17
N GLY A 42 0.81 -12.66 4.76
CA GLY A 42 1.97 -12.63 5.65
C GLY A 42 2.17 -11.27 6.33
N LEU A 43 1.97 -10.17 5.59
CA LEU A 43 2.04 -8.81 6.14
C LEU A 43 0.97 -8.59 7.21
N LEU A 44 -0.27 -9.01 6.95
CA LEU A 44 -1.38 -8.91 7.91
C LEU A 44 -1.13 -9.72 9.17
N GLN A 45 -0.55 -10.92 9.04
CA GLN A 45 -0.23 -11.79 10.18
C GLN A 45 0.95 -11.27 10.99
N LYS A 46 1.98 -10.73 10.34
CA LYS A 46 3.17 -10.17 11.01
C LYS A 46 2.87 -8.83 11.69
N GLN A 47 2.01 -8.01 11.10
CA GLN A 47 1.74 -6.64 11.55
C GLN A 47 0.24 -6.32 11.64
N PRO A 48 -0.56 -7.10 12.40
CA PRO A 48 -2.03 -6.97 12.45
C PRO A 48 -2.52 -5.66 13.11
N GLN A 49 -1.64 -4.98 13.86
CA GLN A 49 -1.93 -3.66 14.45
C GLN A 49 -1.78 -2.53 13.42
N HIS A 50 -0.91 -2.73 12.42
CA HIS A 50 -0.60 -1.73 11.40
C HIS A 50 -1.33 -1.95 10.09
N TYR A 51 -1.78 -3.17 9.79
CA TYR A 51 -2.44 -3.49 8.53
C TYR A 51 -3.72 -4.28 8.76
N ARG A 52 -4.76 -3.94 7.99
CA ARG A 52 -6.05 -4.64 7.98
C ARG A 52 -6.64 -4.68 6.58
N LEU A 53 -7.30 -5.77 6.22
CA LEU A 53 -8.11 -5.80 5.00
C LEU A 53 -9.46 -5.14 5.23
N ASP A 54 -9.90 -4.39 4.23
CA ASP A 54 -11.21 -3.71 4.18
C ASP A 54 -11.97 -4.16 2.93
N GLY A 55 -12.29 -5.45 2.87
CA GLY A 55 -12.77 -6.10 1.65
C GLY A 55 -11.65 -6.74 0.82
N PRO A 56 -11.96 -7.27 -0.37
CA PRO A 56 -11.05 -8.13 -1.13
C PRO A 56 -9.88 -7.37 -1.79
N THR A 57 -10.05 -6.07 -2.03
CA THR A 57 -9.09 -5.26 -2.80
C THR A 57 -8.62 -4.01 -2.05
N ARG A 58 -8.94 -3.88 -0.76
CA ARG A 58 -8.52 -2.71 0.03
C ARG A 58 -7.70 -3.12 1.23
N LEU A 59 -6.57 -2.46 1.40
CA LEU A 59 -5.69 -2.58 2.55
C LEU A 59 -5.72 -1.26 3.33
N LYS A 60 -6.21 -1.31 4.57
CA LYS A 60 -6.05 -0.25 5.55
C LYS A 60 -4.68 -0.38 6.20
N PHE A 61 -3.96 0.74 6.30
CA PHE A 61 -2.76 0.84 7.11
C PHE A 61 -2.96 1.88 8.22
N ILE A 62 -2.35 1.65 9.38
CA ILE A 62 -2.45 2.47 10.58
C ILE A 62 -1.02 2.76 11.04
N GLN A 63 -0.49 3.90 10.63
CA GLN A 63 0.84 4.41 10.95
C GLN A 63 0.83 5.93 11.05
N ASP A 64 1.59 6.50 11.98
CA ASP A 64 1.73 7.95 12.10
C ASP A 64 2.43 8.56 10.86
N LEU A 65 1.62 8.95 9.88
CA LEU A 65 2.00 9.60 8.64
C LEU A 65 1.55 11.07 8.62
N SER A 66 1.49 11.69 9.80
CA SER A 66 1.13 13.10 9.99
C SER A 66 2.05 14.01 9.15
N GLU A 67 3.35 13.76 9.20
CA GLU A 67 4.34 14.47 8.39
C GLU A 67 4.32 14.09 6.90
N ARG A 68 4.26 15.09 6.03
CA ARG A 68 4.22 14.89 4.57
C ARG A 68 5.44 14.14 4.03
N LYS A 69 6.65 14.43 4.55
CA LYS A 69 7.89 13.76 4.14
C LYS A 69 7.87 12.28 4.54
N THR A 70 7.53 12.00 5.79
CA THR A 70 7.37 10.65 6.34
C THR A 70 6.36 9.84 5.52
N ARG A 71 5.20 10.44 5.22
CA ARG A 71 4.18 9.83 4.35
C ARG A 71 4.72 9.49 2.96
N ILE A 72 5.48 10.39 2.34
CA ILE A 72 6.04 10.16 1.00
C ILE A 72 7.03 8.99 1.02
N GLU A 73 7.96 8.97 1.97
CA GLU A 73 8.96 7.90 2.03
C GLU A 73 8.35 6.56 2.43
N TRP A 74 7.40 6.54 3.35
CA TRP A 74 6.66 5.33 3.69
C TRP A 74 5.98 4.72 2.46
N VAL A 75 5.25 5.55 1.70
CA VAL A 75 4.58 5.10 0.47
C VAL A 75 5.61 4.59 -0.55
N ARG A 76 6.77 5.24 -0.69
CA ARG A 76 7.82 4.79 -1.61
C ARG A 76 8.39 3.44 -1.22
N GLN A 77 8.64 3.22 0.07
CA GLN A 77 9.13 1.95 0.59
C GLN A 77 8.08 0.86 0.40
N PHE A 78 6.83 1.11 0.81
CA PHE A 78 5.74 0.15 0.66
C PHE A 78 5.50 -0.25 -0.81
N MET A 79 5.56 0.71 -1.73
CA MET A 79 5.47 0.46 -3.17
C MET A 79 6.64 -0.37 -3.70
N ARG A 80 7.84 -0.22 -3.12
CA ARG A 80 9.01 -1.03 -3.48
C ARG A 80 8.84 -2.46 -2.98
N GLU A 81 8.45 -2.66 -1.72
CA GLU A 81 8.18 -3.99 -1.18
C GLU A 81 7.10 -4.73 -1.98
N LEU A 82 6.03 -4.02 -2.36
CA LEU A 82 5.01 -4.56 -3.25
C LEU A 82 5.56 -4.99 -4.61
N GLU A 83 6.48 -4.22 -5.20
CA GLU A 83 7.11 -4.54 -6.48
C GLU A 83 8.05 -5.74 -6.37
N GLU A 84 8.85 -5.82 -5.31
CA GLU A 84 9.77 -6.94 -5.06
C GLU A 84 9.03 -8.26 -4.80
N ASN A 85 7.82 -8.18 -4.24
CA ASN A 85 6.99 -9.34 -3.94
C ASN A 85 5.88 -9.57 -4.97
N ALA A 86 5.76 -8.74 -6.00
CA ALA A 86 4.73 -8.89 -7.04
C ALA A 86 4.93 -10.19 -7.83
N ILE A 87 3.82 -10.79 -8.24
CA ILE A 87 3.84 -11.94 -9.16
C ILE A 87 3.62 -11.42 -10.59
N ALA A 88 4.41 -11.94 -11.53
CA ALA A 88 4.40 -11.55 -12.94
C ALA A 88 3.09 -11.89 -13.65
#